data_AF-A0A945CEP3-F1
#
_entry.id   AF-A0A945CEP3-F1
#
_cell.length_a   1.000
_cell.length_b   1.000
_cell.length_c   1.000
_cell.angle_alpha   90.00
_cell.angle_beta   90.00
_cell.angle_gamma   90.00
#
_symmetry.space_group_name_H-M   'P 1'
#
loop_
_entity.id
_entity.type
_entity.pdbx_description
1 polymer ?
#
loop_
_entity_poly.entity_id
_entity_poly.type
_entity_poly.pdbx_seq_one_letter_code
_entity_poly.pdbx_strand_id
1 'polypeptide(L)'
;MSQHELPYPQSDTIKDIEFDWQTHQREGEGSDNWQCTWADDDHLYCAFGDGGGFGGSNSLGRVSLGYSRIEGNHDDYTGTNVWGGHEAENRAQFAGKSWGTLCVDGVLYSWVSPDYSAWGWYPGHASECRLFYSNNHGAKWSPAKWLFFKEDNLMIPTMLQHGKDYADAPDSYVYHYFMKPFESKTFGCPNPGRIYLARVPKDSLLDRQAYQFLSNIQNGNAQWNSDVQAKIPVFEDHVLGVGWNCSVSYNPGIKRYILMTEHLHTSRGNFGMFEGETPWGPWKTVQYLNHENGDHFGAAKNLEMTCFYWSIPTKWISKNGREFTMVFTGINSKGNDAPVEDKSSDGNDSWNTVRCKLVM
;
A
#
# COMPACT_ATOMS: atom_id res chain seq x y z
N MET A 1 21.76 -17.51 14.77
CA MET A 1 21.21 -16.33 14.07
C MET A 1 20.59 -15.47 15.15
N SER A 2 21.12 -14.26 15.39
CA SER A 2 20.58 -13.39 16.43
C SER A 2 19.15 -13.03 16.05
N GLN A 3 18.19 -13.40 16.88
CA GLN A 3 16.81 -12.96 16.77
C GLN A 3 16.86 -11.42 16.89
N HIS A 4 16.58 -10.71 15.79
CA HIS A 4 16.49 -9.26 15.84
C HIS A 4 15.32 -8.88 16.74
N GLU A 5 15.49 -7.80 17.51
CA GLU A 5 14.41 -7.27 18.34
C GLU A 5 13.26 -6.82 17.44
N LEU A 6 12.05 -7.29 17.73
CA LEU A 6 10.84 -6.90 17.00
C LEU A 6 10.52 -5.44 17.32
N PRO A 7 10.02 -4.63 16.35
CA PRO A 7 9.69 -3.23 16.60
C PRO A 7 8.54 -3.05 17.59
N TYR A 8 7.67 -4.06 17.71
CA TYR A 8 6.55 -4.10 18.65
C TYR A 8 6.46 -5.48 19.33
N PRO A 9 5.83 -5.59 20.52
CA PRO A 9 5.55 -6.87 21.15
C PRO A 9 4.80 -7.81 20.20
N GLN A 10 5.07 -9.11 20.29
CA GLN A 10 4.35 -10.13 19.52
C GLN A 10 2.84 -10.04 19.80
N SER A 11 2.02 -10.30 18.79
CA SER A 11 0.57 -10.30 18.92
C SER A 11 0.09 -11.45 19.81
N ASP A 12 -0.82 -11.10 20.72
CA ASP A 12 -1.51 -12.06 21.56
C ASP A 12 -2.73 -12.68 20.84
N THR A 13 -3.18 -12.08 19.74
CA THR A 13 -4.43 -12.43 19.03
C THR A 13 -4.18 -13.10 17.67
N ILE A 14 -3.10 -12.74 16.98
CA ILE A 14 -2.74 -13.32 15.67
C ILE A 14 -1.30 -13.83 15.80
N LYS A 15 -1.14 -15.13 15.95
CA LYS A 15 0.16 -15.77 16.19
C LYS A 15 1.04 -15.82 14.95
N ASP A 16 0.41 -15.98 13.79
CA ASP A 16 1.11 -16.09 12.51
C ASP A 16 0.15 -15.90 11.32
N ILE A 17 0.70 -15.91 10.12
CA ILE A 17 0.02 -15.93 8.83
C ILE A 17 0.57 -17.06 7.96
N GLU A 18 -0.34 -17.88 7.44
CA GLU A 18 -0.04 -18.92 6.45
C GLU A 18 -0.33 -18.41 5.04
N PHE A 19 0.56 -18.71 4.10
CA PHE A 19 0.40 -18.39 2.68
C PHE A 19 0.12 -19.65 1.86
N ASP A 20 -1.05 -19.73 1.20
CA ASP A 20 -1.38 -20.82 0.30
C ASP A 20 -0.86 -20.54 -1.12
N TRP A 21 0.42 -20.82 -1.30
CA TRP A 21 1.14 -20.59 -2.56
C TRP A 21 0.59 -21.35 -3.77
N GLN A 22 -0.26 -22.36 -3.59
CA GLN A 22 -0.94 -23.05 -4.69
C GLN A 22 -2.01 -22.18 -5.35
N THR A 23 -2.48 -21.16 -4.63
CA THR A 23 -3.50 -20.21 -5.12
C THR A 23 -2.89 -18.98 -5.78
N HIS A 24 -1.56 -18.87 -5.86
CA HIS A 24 -0.94 -17.66 -6.37
C HIS A 24 -1.16 -17.49 -7.87
N GLN A 25 -1.75 -16.35 -8.23
CA GLN A 25 -2.00 -15.92 -9.60
C GLN A 25 -1.14 -14.70 -9.92
N ARG A 26 -0.83 -14.53 -11.20
CA ARG A 26 -0.01 -13.43 -11.71
C ARG A 26 -0.57 -12.90 -13.03
N GLU A 27 -0.82 -11.60 -13.07
CA GLU A 27 -1.30 -10.87 -14.24
C GLU A 27 -0.67 -9.47 -14.31
N GLY A 28 -1.02 -8.67 -15.31
CA GLY A 28 -0.58 -7.28 -15.39
C GLY A 28 0.94 -7.11 -15.48
N GLU A 29 1.60 -7.94 -16.28
CA GLU A 29 3.05 -8.00 -16.45
C GLU A 29 3.69 -6.59 -16.59
N GLY A 30 4.80 -6.38 -15.90
CA GLY A 30 5.57 -5.14 -15.94
C GLY A 30 4.92 -3.94 -15.26
N SER A 31 3.83 -4.14 -14.50
CA SER A 31 3.15 -3.08 -13.74
C SER A 31 3.21 -3.37 -12.24
N ASP A 32 3.51 -2.36 -11.42
CA ASP A 32 3.73 -2.46 -9.99
C ASP A 32 2.71 -1.68 -9.13
N ASN A 33 2.92 -1.65 -7.81
CA ASN A 33 2.14 -0.99 -6.75
C ASN A 33 0.80 -1.64 -6.38
N TRP A 34 -0.13 -1.79 -7.32
CA TRP A 34 -1.41 -2.50 -7.14
C TRP A 34 -2.17 -2.25 -5.83
N GLN A 35 -2.18 -1.01 -5.32
CA GLN A 35 -3.00 -0.67 -4.16
C GLN A 35 -4.47 -0.57 -4.59
N CYS A 36 -5.37 -1.19 -3.82
CA CYS A 36 -6.78 -1.34 -4.16
C CYS A 36 -7.74 -0.72 -3.14
N THR A 37 -8.92 -0.34 -3.63
CA THR A 37 -10.09 -0.01 -2.81
C THR A 37 -11.35 -0.67 -3.34
N TRP A 38 -12.29 -1.03 -2.47
CA TRP A 38 -13.60 -1.59 -2.84
C TRP A 38 -14.62 -0.47 -3.00
N ALA A 39 -15.10 -0.26 -4.21
CA ALA A 39 -16.02 0.82 -4.56
C ALA A 39 -17.49 0.44 -4.41
N ASP A 40 -18.35 1.45 -4.50
CA ASP A 40 -19.81 1.40 -4.40
C ASP A 40 -20.48 0.47 -5.44
N ASP A 41 -19.87 0.34 -6.61
CA ASP A 41 -20.31 -0.53 -7.72
C ASP A 41 -19.94 -2.02 -7.54
N ASP A 42 -19.40 -2.38 -6.38
CA ASP A 42 -18.90 -3.72 -6.07
C ASP A 42 -17.62 -4.12 -6.79
N HIS A 43 -16.84 -3.20 -7.33
CA HIS A 43 -15.56 -3.52 -7.96
C HIS A 43 -14.37 -3.08 -7.11
N LEU A 44 -13.22 -3.71 -7.33
CA LEU A 44 -11.96 -3.18 -6.82
C LEU A 44 -11.40 -2.21 -7.85
N TYR A 45 -10.98 -1.03 -7.40
CA TYR A 45 -10.21 -0.09 -8.22
C TYR A 45 -8.79 -0.07 -7.68
N CYS A 46 -7.83 -0.44 -8.53
CA CYS A 46 -6.44 -0.57 -8.14
C CYS A 46 -5.53 0.33 -8.97
N ALA A 47 -4.72 1.14 -8.30
CA ALA A 47 -3.67 1.90 -8.94
C ALA A 47 -2.52 0.98 -9.31
N PHE A 48 -1.98 1.12 -10.52
CA PHE A 48 -0.73 0.47 -10.92
C PHE A 48 0.28 1.51 -11.40
N GLY A 49 1.55 1.29 -11.10
CA GLY A 49 2.65 2.12 -11.59
C GLY A 49 3.46 1.37 -12.63
N ASP A 50 3.98 2.09 -13.62
CA ASP A 50 4.71 1.48 -14.73
C ASP A 50 3.88 0.40 -15.46
N GLY A 51 4.39 -0.13 -16.57
CA GLY A 51 3.66 -1.15 -17.31
C GLY A 51 2.31 -0.73 -17.93
N GLY A 52 1.65 -1.73 -18.51
CA GLY A 52 0.43 -1.57 -19.28
C GLY A 52 -0.84 -1.99 -18.54
N GLY A 53 -0.76 -2.35 -17.26
CA GLY A 53 -1.90 -2.92 -16.53
C GLY A 53 -2.32 -4.28 -17.06
N PHE A 54 -3.59 -4.67 -16.88
CA PHE A 54 -4.11 -5.96 -17.35
C PHE A 54 -4.04 -6.06 -18.88
N GLY A 55 -3.61 -7.22 -19.40
CA GLY A 55 -3.40 -7.46 -20.83
C GLY A 55 -2.25 -6.66 -21.47
N GLY A 56 -1.63 -5.73 -20.74
CA GLY A 56 -0.48 -4.95 -21.18
C GLY A 56 0.85 -5.55 -20.74
N SER A 57 1.92 -4.78 -20.97
CA SER A 57 3.26 -5.12 -20.49
C SER A 57 4.12 -3.87 -20.30
N ASN A 58 5.36 -4.03 -19.86
CA ASN A 58 6.34 -2.93 -19.85
C ASN A 58 6.65 -2.37 -21.25
N SER A 59 6.34 -3.09 -22.33
CA SER A 59 6.51 -2.65 -23.72
C SER A 59 5.18 -2.41 -24.46
N LEU A 60 4.04 -2.71 -23.84
CA LEU A 60 2.72 -2.61 -24.45
C LEU A 60 1.76 -1.80 -23.56
N GLY A 61 1.39 -0.61 -24.02
CA GLY A 61 0.46 0.27 -23.29
C GLY A 61 1.05 0.96 -22.07
N ARG A 62 2.39 1.03 -21.95
CA ARG A 62 3.09 1.53 -20.77
C ARG A 62 2.66 2.95 -20.36
N VAL A 63 2.28 3.12 -19.10
CA VAL A 63 2.04 4.42 -18.46
C VAL A 63 2.82 4.55 -17.16
N SER A 64 3.05 5.78 -16.67
CA SER A 64 3.70 6.01 -15.37
C SER A 64 2.76 5.64 -14.21
N LEU A 65 1.48 5.99 -14.33
CA LEU A 65 0.38 5.64 -13.43
C LEU A 65 -0.83 5.22 -14.27
N GLY A 66 -1.54 4.19 -13.81
CA GLY A 66 -2.82 3.75 -14.35
C GLY A 66 -3.77 3.28 -13.25
N TYR A 67 -5.04 3.06 -13.59
CA TYR A 67 -6.05 2.48 -12.71
C TYR A 67 -6.80 1.36 -13.44
N SER A 68 -6.87 0.21 -12.79
CA SER A 68 -7.62 -0.95 -13.25
C SER A 68 -8.84 -1.19 -12.37
N ARG A 69 -9.94 -1.61 -12.99
CA ARG A 69 -11.12 -2.15 -12.33
C ARG A 69 -11.03 -3.67 -12.35
N ILE A 70 -11.20 -4.30 -11.18
CA ILE A 70 -11.27 -5.75 -11.04
C ILE A 70 -12.67 -6.14 -10.63
N GLU A 71 -13.31 -6.91 -11.49
CA GLU A 71 -14.67 -7.40 -11.35
C GLU A 71 -14.64 -8.87 -10.97
N GLY A 72 -15.54 -9.31 -10.08
CA GLY A 72 -15.57 -10.69 -9.58
C GLY A 72 -15.04 -10.86 -8.16
N ASN A 73 -14.72 -12.09 -7.79
CA ASN A 73 -14.30 -12.49 -6.44
C ASN A 73 -12.85 -13.00 -6.45
N HIS A 74 -12.35 -13.46 -5.32
CA HIS A 74 -10.96 -13.90 -5.20
C HIS A 74 -10.63 -15.23 -5.93
N ASP A 75 -11.63 -15.94 -6.46
CA ASP A 75 -11.45 -17.20 -7.21
C ASP A 75 -11.53 -16.98 -8.72
N ASP A 76 -12.39 -16.05 -9.13
CA ASP A 76 -12.70 -15.75 -10.51
C ASP A 76 -12.92 -14.23 -10.63
N TYR A 77 -11.94 -13.56 -11.23
CA TYR A 77 -11.99 -12.13 -11.49
C TYR A 77 -11.48 -11.79 -12.88
N THR A 78 -11.84 -10.61 -13.35
CA THR A 78 -11.33 -10.02 -14.60
C THR A 78 -10.85 -8.60 -14.31
N GLY A 79 -9.64 -8.28 -14.75
CA GLY A 79 -9.10 -6.93 -14.70
C GLY A 79 -9.28 -6.19 -16.02
N THR A 80 -9.72 -4.93 -15.97
CA THR A 80 -9.83 -4.02 -17.12
C THR A 80 -9.21 -2.68 -16.77
N ASN A 81 -8.39 -2.12 -17.67
CA ASN A 81 -7.77 -0.81 -17.46
C ASN A 81 -8.81 0.30 -17.71
N VAL A 82 -9.18 1.05 -16.67
CA VAL A 82 -10.17 2.14 -16.80
C VAL A 82 -9.50 3.45 -17.21
N TRP A 83 -8.27 3.67 -16.74
CA TRP A 83 -7.52 4.89 -16.99
C TRP A 83 -6.03 4.61 -17.13
N GLY A 84 -5.47 4.92 -18.30
CA GLY A 84 -4.07 4.58 -18.63
C GLY A 84 -3.84 3.06 -18.75
N GLY A 85 -2.79 2.66 -19.46
CA GLY A 85 -2.51 1.24 -19.73
C GLY A 85 -2.92 0.79 -21.13
N HIS A 86 -2.76 -0.50 -21.40
CA HIS A 86 -3.15 -1.14 -22.63
C HIS A 86 -4.67 -1.21 -22.76
N GLU A 87 -5.20 -0.84 -23.93
CA GLU A 87 -6.65 -0.84 -24.22
C GLU A 87 -7.52 -0.13 -23.17
N ALA A 88 -6.95 0.86 -22.47
CA ALA A 88 -7.65 1.53 -21.41
C ALA A 88 -8.88 2.29 -21.91
N GLU A 89 -9.98 2.22 -21.17
CA GLU A 89 -11.24 2.92 -21.49
C GLU A 89 -11.00 4.44 -21.64
N ASN A 90 -10.10 4.99 -20.82
CA ASN A 90 -9.72 6.40 -20.82
C ASN A 90 -8.19 6.58 -20.85
N ARG A 91 -7.73 7.63 -21.53
CA ARG A 91 -6.30 7.96 -21.56
C ARG A 91 -5.83 8.59 -20.25
N ALA A 92 -4.61 8.25 -19.83
CA ALA A 92 -3.96 8.91 -18.71
C ALA A 92 -3.81 10.43 -18.96
N GLN A 93 -4.15 11.24 -17.94
CA GLN A 93 -4.14 12.71 -18.00
C GLN A 93 -2.90 13.33 -17.33
N PHE A 94 -2.18 12.57 -16.52
CA PHE A 94 -0.99 12.98 -15.79
C PHE A 94 -0.10 11.77 -15.50
N ALA A 95 1.15 12.02 -15.12
CA ALA A 95 2.10 11.03 -14.63
C ALA A 95 2.23 11.09 -13.11
N GLY A 96 2.83 10.08 -12.49
CA GLY A 96 3.01 9.99 -11.04
C GLY A 96 3.02 8.56 -10.55
N LYS A 97 2.84 8.37 -9.24
CA LYS A 97 2.65 7.08 -8.59
C LYS A 97 1.61 7.19 -7.48
N SER A 98 0.93 6.10 -7.17
CA SER A 98 -0.04 6.03 -6.05
C SER A 98 0.12 4.72 -5.29
N TRP A 99 -0.01 4.83 -3.97
CA TRP A 99 -0.13 3.72 -3.01
C TRP A 99 -1.30 3.95 -2.05
N GLY A 100 -2.24 4.83 -2.42
CA GLY A 100 -3.27 5.31 -1.52
C GLY A 100 -4.50 5.77 -2.28
N THR A 101 -5.36 4.82 -2.64
CA THR A 101 -6.67 5.01 -3.28
C THR A 101 -7.77 4.57 -2.33
N LEU A 102 -8.87 5.30 -2.29
CA LEU A 102 -10.03 5.02 -1.43
C LEU A 102 -11.32 5.39 -2.15
N CYS A 103 -12.37 4.58 -2.03
CA CYS A 103 -13.72 4.97 -2.43
C CYS A 103 -14.50 5.39 -1.18
N VAL A 104 -15.12 6.58 -1.21
CA VAL A 104 -15.99 7.09 -0.14
C VAL A 104 -17.20 7.76 -0.76
N ASP A 105 -18.40 7.30 -0.38
CA ASP A 105 -19.68 7.80 -0.88
C ASP A 105 -19.72 7.88 -2.43
N GLY A 106 -19.18 6.85 -3.10
CA GLY A 106 -19.11 6.73 -4.57
C GLY A 106 -18.04 7.57 -5.27
N VAL A 107 -17.16 8.24 -4.52
CA VAL A 107 -16.05 9.04 -5.06
C VAL A 107 -14.73 8.33 -4.81
N LEU A 108 -13.95 8.10 -5.87
CA LEU A 108 -12.58 7.63 -5.73
C LEU A 108 -11.66 8.81 -5.40
N TYR A 109 -10.85 8.66 -4.37
CA TYR A 109 -9.78 9.57 -4.00
C TYR A 109 -8.46 8.82 -4.12
N SER A 110 -7.42 9.45 -4.67
CA SER A 110 -6.08 8.87 -4.76
C SER A 110 -5.03 9.91 -4.44
N TRP A 111 -4.11 9.57 -3.54
CA TRP A 111 -2.89 10.33 -3.40
C TRP A 111 -1.96 10.07 -4.58
N VAL A 112 -1.35 11.11 -5.11
CA VAL A 112 -0.40 11.02 -6.22
C VAL A 112 0.90 11.69 -5.80
N SER A 113 1.98 10.91 -5.85
CA SER A 113 3.36 11.38 -5.77
C SER A 113 3.87 11.66 -7.18
N PRO A 114 4.58 12.78 -7.43
CA PRO A 114 5.09 13.10 -8.77
C PRO A 114 6.14 12.13 -9.26
N ASP A 115 6.29 12.06 -10.59
CA ASP A 115 7.30 11.28 -11.29
C ASP A 115 7.97 12.17 -12.36
N TYR A 116 8.97 12.96 -11.95
CA TYR A 116 9.49 14.09 -12.74
C TYR A 116 10.70 13.80 -13.64
N SER A 117 11.43 12.70 -13.45
CA SER A 117 12.71 12.50 -14.15
C SER A 117 12.92 11.09 -14.66
N ALA A 118 13.15 10.13 -13.77
CA ALA A 118 13.49 8.76 -14.09
C ALA A 118 12.95 7.81 -13.02
N TRP A 119 12.74 6.56 -13.42
CA TRP A 119 12.30 5.49 -12.53
C TRP A 119 13.19 5.38 -11.28
N GLY A 120 12.56 5.24 -10.11
CA GLY A 120 13.25 5.10 -8.83
C GLY A 120 13.86 6.39 -8.29
N TRP A 121 13.63 7.56 -8.92
CA TRP A 121 14.13 8.85 -8.44
C TRP A 121 13.32 9.35 -7.25
N TYR A 122 13.74 8.91 -6.07
CA TYR A 122 13.06 9.17 -4.81
C TYR A 122 12.85 10.67 -4.47
N PRO A 123 13.82 11.59 -4.69
CA PRO A 123 13.61 13.01 -4.39
C PRO A 123 12.39 13.62 -5.09
N GLY A 124 12.03 13.15 -6.28
CA GLY A 124 10.82 13.59 -6.98
C GLY A 124 9.55 13.08 -6.31
N HIS A 125 9.49 11.78 -6.03
CA HIS A 125 8.33 11.17 -5.37
C HIS A 125 8.07 11.70 -3.97
N ALA A 126 9.14 12.11 -3.26
CA ALA A 126 9.08 12.67 -1.92
C ALA A 126 8.90 14.19 -1.89
N SER A 127 8.90 14.89 -3.04
CA SER A 127 8.84 16.36 -3.09
C SER A 127 7.48 16.94 -2.70
N GLU A 128 6.40 16.29 -3.15
CA GLU A 128 5.03 16.60 -2.77
C GLU A 128 4.16 15.35 -2.86
N CYS A 129 2.98 15.42 -2.22
CA CYS A 129 1.87 14.53 -2.52
C CYS A 129 0.57 15.34 -2.61
N ARG A 130 -0.24 15.01 -3.61
CA ARG A 130 -1.50 15.70 -3.90
C ARG A 130 -2.64 14.72 -4.00
N LEU A 131 -3.78 15.05 -3.39
CA LEU A 131 -4.98 14.25 -3.51
C LEU A 131 -5.64 14.53 -4.87
N PHE A 132 -6.04 13.48 -5.57
CA PHE A 132 -6.86 13.52 -6.76
C PHE A 132 -8.18 12.84 -6.46
N TYR A 133 -9.24 13.24 -7.15
CA TYR A 133 -10.55 12.62 -7.00
C TYR A 133 -11.20 12.35 -8.37
N SER A 134 -12.07 11.34 -8.40
CA SER A 134 -12.85 10.92 -9.54
C SER A 134 -14.27 10.59 -9.12
N ASN A 135 -15.24 11.27 -9.74
CA ASN A 135 -16.68 11.06 -9.52
C ASN A 135 -17.29 10.14 -10.59
N ASN A 136 -16.44 9.43 -11.34
CA ASN A 136 -16.84 8.59 -12.46
C ASN A 136 -15.94 7.35 -12.52
N HIS A 137 -15.73 6.73 -11.36
CA HIS A 137 -15.07 5.44 -11.23
C HIS A 137 -13.68 5.38 -11.90
N GLY A 138 -12.92 6.47 -11.79
CA GLY A 138 -11.53 6.54 -12.28
C GLY A 138 -11.40 6.92 -13.75
N ALA A 139 -12.49 7.09 -14.49
CA ALA A 139 -12.43 7.49 -15.90
C ALA A 139 -11.84 8.90 -16.10
N LYS A 140 -12.07 9.81 -15.15
CA LYS A 140 -11.47 11.15 -15.14
C LYS A 140 -11.09 11.55 -13.73
N TRP A 141 -9.92 12.17 -13.60
CA TRP A 141 -9.37 12.61 -12.33
C TRP A 141 -9.19 14.12 -12.29
N SER A 142 -9.43 14.71 -11.12
CA SER A 142 -9.21 16.13 -10.85
C SER A 142 -8.32 16.29 -9.61
N PRO A 143 -7.31 17.18 -9.65
CA PRO A 143 -6.48 17.43 -8.48
C PRO A 143 -7.21 18.28 -7.45
N ALA A 144 -6.93 18.04 -6.16
CA ALA A 144 -7.19 19.00 -5.10
C ALA A 144 -6.40 20.30 -5.36
N LYS A 145 -6.92 21.42 -4.84
CA LYS A 145 -6.28 22.75 -4.99
C LYS A 145 -5.09 22.97 -4.05
N TRP A 146 -4.78 21.98 -3.23
CA TRP A 146 -3.76 22.01 -2.20
C TRP A 146 -2.97 20.70 -2.25
N LEU A 147 -1.79 20.69 -1.61
CA LEU A 147 -0.89 19.55 -1.54
C LEU A 147 -0.07 19.61 -0.24
N PHE A 148 0.55 18.51 0.14
CA PHE A 148 1.59 18.49 1.18
C PHE A 148 2.96 18.46 0.53
N PHE A 149 3.89 19.24 1.08
CA PHE A 149 5.28 19.27 0.61
C PHE A 149 6.18 18.38 1.48
N LYS A 150 7.37 18.07 0.96
CA LYS A 150 8.41 17.35 1.73
C LYS A 150 8.67 18.00 3.10
N GLU A 151 8.63 19.33 3.18
CA GLU A 151 8.86 20.12 4.40
C GLU A 151 7.81 19.86 5.50
N ASP A 152 6.61 19.39 5.12
CA ASP A 152 5.61 18.93 6.08
C ASP A 152 6.02 17.60 6.75
N ASN A 153 7.07 16.93 6.28
CA ASN A 153 7.49 15.58 6.65
C ASN A 153 6.41 14.52 6.35
N LEU A 154 5.68 14.69 5.24
CA LEU A 154 4.60 13.82 4.81
C LEU A 154 4.81 13.44 3.35
N MET A 155 5.06 12.16 3.07
CA MET A 155 5.25 11.67 1.69
C MET A 155 4.57 10.32 1.44
N ILE A 156 4.36 10.05 0.14
CA ILE A 156 3.92 8.76 -0.42
C ILE A 156 2.72 8.15 0.33
N PRO A 157 1.69 8.93 0.70
CA PRO A 157 0.67 8.45 1.62
C PRO A 157 -0.16 7.27 1.13
N THR A 158 -0.69 6.51 2.09
CA THR A 158 -1.79 5.57 1.90
C THR A 158 -3.02 5.97 2.70
N MET A 159 -4.13 5.28 2.47
CA MET A 159 -5.41 5.45 3.18
C MET A 159 -5.87 4.13 3.76
N LEU A 160 -6.34 4.20 5.01
CA LEU A 160 -6.96 3.05 5.68
C LEU A 160 -8.15 2.55 4.86
N GLN A 161 -8.21 1.25 4.57
CA GLN A 161 -9.36 0.64 3.90
C GLN A 161 -10.39 0.13 4.91
N HIS A 162 -11.68 0.41 4.67
CA HIS A 162 -12.81 -0.12 5.45
C HIS A 162 -13.92 -0.62 4.52
N GLY A 163 -14.08 -1.93 4.37
CA GLY A 163 -15.23 -2.49 3.65
C GLY A 163 -15.47 -1.92 2.24
N LYS A 164 -16.71 -2.01 1.78
CA LYS A 164 -17.20 -1.47 0.51
C LYS A 164 -17.50 0.01 0.65
N ASP A 165 -17.00 0.86 -0.25
CA ASP A 165 -17.28 2.31 -0.27
C ASP A 165 -17.04 2.99 1.08
N TYR A 166 -16.02 2.52 1.81
CA TYR A 166 -15.69 2.96 3.16
C TYR A 166 -16.78 2.71 4.24
N ALA A 167 -17.78 1.86 3.96
CA ALA A 167 -18.98 1.71 4.79
C ALA A 167 -18.72 1.09 6.17
N ASP A 168 -17.63 0.34 6.34
CA ASP A 168 -17.28 -0.31 7.62
C ASP A 168 -16.46 0.61 8.54
N ALA A 169 -16.27 1.89 8.18
CA ALA A 169 -15.56 2.83 9.01
C ALA A 169 -16.27 3.02 10.37
N PRO A 170 -15.55 2.91 11.51
CA PRO A 170 -16.17 2.96 12.83
C PRO A 170 -16.58 4.39 13.23
N ASP A 171 -16.12 5.40 12.50
CA ASP A 171 -16.40 6.81 12.73
C ASP A 171 -16.50 7.58 11.40
N SER A 172 -16.70 8.89 11.48
CA SER A 172 -16.88 9.75 10.30
C SER A 172 -15.57 10.30 9.72
N TYR A 173 -14.42 9.67 10.01
CA TYR A 173 -13.11 10.12 9.56
C TYR A 173 -12.47 9.16 8.55
N VAL A 174 -11.77 9.74 7.58
CA VAL A 174 -10.80 9.03 6.75
C VAL A 174 -9.42 9.16 7.36
N TYR A 175 -8.73 8.04 7.55
CA TYR A 175 -7.39 7.98 8.13
C TYR A 175 -6.33 7.83 7.03
N HIS A 176 -5.29 8.67 7.13
CA HIS A 176 -4.21 8.78 6.16
C HIS A 176 -2.86 8.51 6.83
N TYR A 177 -2.08 7.60 6.26
CA TYR A 177 -0.75 7.24 6.76
C TYR A 177 0.30 7.81 5.82
N PHE A 178 1.25 8.58 6.35
CA PHE A 178 2.30 9.24 5.58
C PHE A 178 3.66 8.75 6.05
N MET A 179 4.54 8.42 5.11
CA MET A 179 5.90 8.06 5.44
C MET A 179 6.71 9.32 5.71
N LYS A 180 7.64 9.24 6.66
CA LYS A 180 8.61 10.31 6.88
C LYS A 180 9.62 10.33 5.73
N PRO A 181 9.83 11.48 5.05
CA PRO A 181 10.84 11.57 4.02
C PRO A 181 12.25 11.40 4.60
N PHE A 182 13.17 10.90 3.77
CA PHE A 182 14.58 10.72 4.09
C PHE A 182 15.45 11.32 2.98
N GLU A 183 16.76 11.40 3.18
CA GLU A 183 17.67 11.88 2.14
C GLU A 183 18.27 10.68 1.41
N SER A 184 17.85 10.47 0.16
CA SER A 184 18.37 9.42 -0.72
C SER A 184 18.12 9.78 -2.19
N LYS A 185 18.86 9.14 -3.10
CA LYS A 185 18.57 9.19 -4.54
C LYS A 185 17.51 8.17 -4.96
N THR A 186 17.42 7.06 -4.23
CA THR A 186 16.54 5.92 -4.52
C THR A 186 15.66 5.59 -3.32
N PHE A 187 14.58 4.85 -3.57
CA PHE A 187 13.72 4.30 -2.52
C PHE A 187 14.52 3.42 -1.53
N GLY A 188 14.02 3.28 -0.31
CA GLY A 188 14.71 2.59 0.78
C GLY A 188 13.90 2.57 2.08
N CYS A 189 14.46 1.91 3.09
CA CYS A 189 13.85 1.80 4.42
C CYS A 189 14.68 2.65 5.40
N PRO A 190 14.35 3.94 5.62
CA PRO A 190 15.08 4.76 6.57
C PRO A 190 15.07 4.16 7.98
N ASN A 191 16.16 4.35 8.72
CA ASN A 191 16.31 3.89 10.10
C ASN A 191 16.80 5.04 11.02
N PRO A 192 16.01 5.49 12.01
CA PRO A 192 14.65 5.05 12.28
C PRO A 192 13.69 5.50 11.18
N GLY A 193 12.79 4.59 10.79
CA GLY A 193 11.72 4.87 9.84
C GLY A 193 10.45 5.21 10.60
N ARG A 194 9.64 6.14 10.06
CA ARG A 194 8.44 6.63 10.75
C ARG A 194 7.26 6.74 9.81
N ILE A 195 6.10 6.39 10.32
CA ILE A 195 4.80 6.66 9.70
C ILE A 195 4.06 7.65 10.59
N TYR A 196 3.47 8.67 9.98
CA TYR A 196 2.61 9.67 10.61
C TYR A 196 1.16 9.40 10.26
N LEU A 197 0.25 9.72 11.19
CA LEU A 197 -1.19 9.57 10.99
C LEU A 197 -1.86 10.93 10.93
N ALA A 198 -2.73 11.11 9.93
CA ALA A 198 -3.71 12.18 9.91
C ALA A 198 -5.12 11.61 9.77
N ARG A 199 -6.11 12.42 10.11
CA ARG A 199 -7.52 12.14 9.81
C ARG A 199 -8.21 13.39 9.27
N VAL A 200 -9.26 13.18 8.49
CA VAL A 200 -10.12 14.25 7.96
C VAL A 200 -11.58 13.77 7.99
N PRO A 201 -12.57 14.62 8.29
CA PRO A 201 -13.97 14.25 8.13
C PRO A 201 -14.25 13.76 6.70
N LYS A 202 -15.06 12.72 6.56
CA LYS A 202 -15.30 12.04 5.27
C LYS A 202 -15.93 12.91 4.17
N ASP A 203 -16.56 14.01 4.55
CA ASP A 203 -17.15 15.00 3.64
C ASP A 203 -16.20 16.15 3.29
N SER A 204 -14.98 16.13 3.86
CA SER A 204 -14.04 17.25 3.86
C SER A 204 -12.65 16.88 3.31
N LEU A 205 -12.51 15.74 2.59
CA LEU A 205 -11.21 15.30 2.05
C LEU A 205 -10.54 16.34 1.14
N LEU A 206 -11.31 17.19 0.47
CA LEU A 206 -10.77 18.23 -0.41
C LEU A 206 -10.47 19.55 0.31
N ASP A 207 -10.71 19.64 1.62
CA ASP A 207 -10.37 20.80 2.45
C ASP A 207 -9.13 20.56 3.30
N ARG A 208 -8.00 21.20 2.93
CA ARG A 208 -6.74 21.11 3.67
C ARG A 208 -6.88 21.50 5.14
N GLN A 209 -7.76 22.45 5.48
CA GLN A 209 -7.88 22.97 6.84
C GLN A 209 -8.60 22.00 7.78
N ALA A 210 -9.37 21.05 7.23
CA ALA A 210 -10.09 20.04 7.99
C ALA A 210 -9.18 18.88 8.48
N TYR A 211 -7.96 18.76 7.94
CA TYR A 211 -7.01 17.73 8.33
C TYR A 211 -6.48 17.96 9.74
N GLN A 212 -6.49 16.88 10.53
CA GLN A 212 -5.92 16.83 11.87
C GLN A 212 -4.85 15.75 11.93
N PHE A 213 -3.75 16.01 12.61
CA PHE A 213 -2.61 15.12 12.75
C PHE A 213 -2.57 14.53 14.16
N LEU A 214 -2.20 13.26 14.27
CA LEU A 214 -1.99 12.61 15.56
C LEU A 214 -0.86 13.34 16.31
N SER A 215 -1.17 13.95 17.44
CA SER A 215 -0.22 14.75 18.22
C SER A 215 0.16 14.13 19.56
N ASN A 216 -0.62 13.16 20.04
CA ASN A 216 -0.32 12.42 21.27
C ASN A 216 -1.17 11.13 21.34
N ILE A 217 -0.74 10.15 22.13
CA ILE A 217 -1.56 9.01 22.54
C ILE A 217 -1.53 8.97 24.07
N GLN A 218 -2.68 9.17 24.70
CA GLN A 218 -2.79 9.15 26.16
C GLN A 218 -3.80 8.10 26.59
N ASN A 219 -3.34 7.12 27.38
CA ASN A 219 -4.16 5.99 27.85
C ASN A 219 -4.91 5.28 26.71
N GLY A 220 -4.22 5.05 25.58
CA GLY A 220 -4.79 4.42 24.38
C GLY A 220 -5.63 5.33 23.48
N ASN A 221 -5.90 6.58 23.88
CA ASN A 221 -6.69 7.53 23.09
C ASN A 221 -5.80 8.49 22.30
N ALA A 222 -6.06 8.61 20.99
CA ALA A 222 -5.40 9.58 20.14
C ALA A 222 -5.89 11.02 20.43
N GLN A 223 -4.94 11.94 20.52
CA GLN A 223 -5.18 13.38 20.52
C GLN A 223 -4.76 13.96 19.16
N TRP A 224 -5.52 14.94 18.69
CA TRP A 224 -5.43 15.45 17.33
C TRP A 224 -5.19 16.95 17.34
N ASN A 225 -4.32 17.43 16.43
CA ASN A 225 -3.97 18.83 16.28
C ASN A 225 -4.04 19.24 14.80
N SER A 226 -4.49 20.45 14.49
CA SER A 226 -4.50 20.99 13.13
C SER A 226 -3.11 21.43 12.63
N ASP A 227 -2.18 21.71 13.55
CA ASP A 227 -0.80 22.02 13.22
C ASP A 227 -0.03 20.76 12.85
N VAL A 228 0.42 20.70 11.59
CA VAL A 228 1.22 19.59 11.06
C VAL A 228 2.56 19.44 11.78
N GLN A 229 3.08 20.49 12.42
CA GLN A 229 4.33 20.44 13.17
C GLN A 229 4.17 19.79 14.56
N ALA A 230 2.94 19.67 15.07
CA ALA A 230 2.64 19.00 16.33
C ALA A 230 2.53 17.47 16.21
N LYS A 231 2.68 16.91 15.01
CA LYS A 231 2.49 15.47 14.75
C LYS A 231 3.54 14.60 15.45
N ILE A 232 3.12 13.43 15.91
CA ILE A 232 3.99 12.36 16.40
C ILE A 232 3.87 11.12 15.48
N PRO A 233 4.89 10.25 15.44
CA PRO A 233 4.81 8.98 14.71
C PRO A 233 3.69 8.10 15.27
N VAL A 234 2.90 7.49 14.39
CA VAL A 234 1.94 6.44 14.74
C VAL A 234 2.60 5.06 14.76
N PHE A 235 3.67 4.92 13.96
CA PHE A 235 4.45 3.71 13.83
C PHE A 235 5.93 4.09 13.63
N GLU A 236 6.83 3.40 14.31
CA GLU A 236 8.28 3.59 14.20
C GLU A 236 8.98 2.25 14.43
N ASP A 237 9.96 1.96 13.58
CA ASP A 237 10.90 0.86 13.78
C ASP A 237 12.30 1.46 13.96
N HIS A 238 12.82 1.34 15.16
CA HIS A 238 14.13 1.86 15.55
C HIS A 238 15.29 0.88 15.28
N VAL A 239 14.98 -0.36 14.91
CA VAL A 239 15.95 -1.43 14.76
C VAL A 239 16.32 -1.59 13.30
N LEU A 240 15.34 -1.87 12.45
CA LEU A 240 15.56 -2.12 11.01
C LEU A 240 14.92 -1.06 10.12
N GLY A 241 14.24 -0.07 10.70
CA GLY A 241 13.60 1.00 9.93
C GLY A 241 12.29 0.57 9.27
N VAL A 242 11.67 1.51 8.58
CA VAL A 242 10.34 1.34 7.97
C VAL A 242 10.42 1.63 6.49
N GLY A 243 9.70 0.84 5.70
CA GLY A 243 9.56 1.02 4.27
C GLY A 243 9.07 2.41 3.88
N TRP A 244 9.39 2.80 2.65
CA TRP A 244 8.97 4.06 2.05
C TRP A 244 7.49 4.04 1.59
N ASN A 245 6.83 2.88 1.66
CA ASN A 245 5.41 2.67 1.43
C ASN A 245 4.82 1.78 2.54
N CYS A 246 3.50 1.78 2.68
CA CYS A 246 2.78 0.83 3.52
C CYS A 246 1.34 0.66 3.01
N SER A 247 0.64 -0.34 3.55
CA SER A 247 -0.82 -0.48 3.42
C SER A 247 -1.45 -0.67 4.79
N VAL A 248 -2.70 -0.22 4.93
CA VAL A 248 -3.49 -0.44 6.14
C VAL A 248 -4.93 -0.79 5.78
N SER A 249 -5.46 -1.85 6.39
CA SER A 249 -6.84 -2.30 6.19
C SER A 249 -7.49 -2.69 7.52
N TYR A 250 -8.79 -2.47 7.64
CA TYR A 250 -9.57 -3.00 8.76
C TYR A 250 -10.14 -4.37 8.41
N ASN A 251 -9.93 -5.34 9.30
CA ASN A 251 -10.51 -6.66 9.23
C ASN A 251 -11.69 -6.77 10.23
N PRO A 252 -12.94 -6.75 9.74
CA PRO A 252 -14.12 -6.71 10.61
C PRO A 252 -14.38 -8.02 11.35
N GLY A 253 -13.93 -9.16 10.81
CA GLY A 253 -14.19 -10.48 11.40
C GLY A 253 -13.41 -10.71 12.70
N ILE A 254 -12.21 -10.15 12.80
CA ILE A 254 -11.37 -10.22 14.02
C ILE A 254 -11.24 -8.86 14.73
N LYS A 255 -11.83 -7.80 14.17
CA LYS A 255 -11.80 -6.42 14.69
C LYS A 255 -10.39 -5.89 14.93
N ARG A 256 -9.55 -6.02 13.90
CA ARG A 256 -8.15 -5.56 13.91
C ARG A 256 -7.84 -4.71 12.70
N TYR A 257 -7.00 -3.70 12.92
CA TYR A 257 -6.34 -2.95 11.87
C TYR A 257 -5.05 -3.66 11.52
N ILE A 258 -4.85 -3.99 10.26
CA ILE A 258 -3.65 -4.66 9.76
C ILE A 258 -2.82 -3.65 8.99
N LEU A 259 -1.58 -3.42 9.45
CA LEU A 259 -0.58 -2.59 8.77
C LEU A 259 0.50 -3.50 8.19
N MET A 260 0.86 -3.29 6.93
CA MET A 260 1.96 -4.00 6.27
C MET A 260 2.94 -3.02 5.65
N THR A 261 4.23 -3.30 5.79
CA THR A 261 5.33 -2.48 5.30
C THR A 261 6.60 -3.31 5.09
N GLU A 262 7.53 -2.79 4.32
CA GLU A 262 8.91 -3.27 4.32
C GLU A 262 9.71 -2.78 5.53
N HIS A 263 10.88 -3.39 5.74
CA HIS A 263 11.93 -2.94 6.65
C HIS A 263 13.32 -3.32 6.08
N LEU A 264 14.41 -2.85 6.71
CA LEU A 264 15.81 -3.15 6.40
C LEU A 264 16.28 -2.73 4.99
N HIS A 265 15.93 -3.51 3.96
CA HIS A 265 16.24 -3.21 2.55
C HIS A 265 14.95 -3.27 1.73
N THR A 266 14.72 -2.25 0.90
CA THR A 266 13.53 -2.24 0.03
C THR A 266 13.66 -3.23 -1.12
N SER A 267 12.52 -3.75 -1.58
CA SER A 267 12.41 -4.68 -2.70
C SER A 267 13.23 -5.95 -2.49
N ARG A 268 13.17 -6.51 -1.28
CA ARG A 268 13.87 -7.77 -0.92
C ARG A 268 12.95 -8.79 -0.26
N GLY A 269 11.65 -8.52 -0.20
CA GLY A 269 10.70 -9.39 0.51
C GLY A 269 10.87 -9.33 2.05
N ASN A 270 11.50 -8.28 2.59
CA ASN A 270 11.54 -8.01 4.02
C ASN A 270 10.15 -7.58 4.48
N PHE A 271 9.34 -8.52 4.95
CA PHE A 271 7.91 -8.33 5.16
C PHE A 271 7.59 -8.14 6.64
N GLY A 272 6.98 -7.01 6.98
CA GLY A 272 6.40 -6.76 8.30
C GLY A 272 4.88 -6.72 8.22
N MET A 273 4.22 -7.48 9.09
CA MET A 273 2.78 -7.42 9.33
C MET A 273 2.50 -7.15 10.80
N PHE A 274 1.67 -6.13 11.05
CA PHE A 274 1.34 -5.64 12.38
C PHE A 274 -0.16 -5.53 12.53
N GLU A 275 -0.64 -5.70 13.76
CA GLU A 275 -2.05 -5.56 14.11
C GLU A 275 -2.26 -4.58 15.25
N GLY A 276 -3.42 -3.93 15.28
CA GLY A 276 -3.81 -3.02 16.35
C GLY A 276 -5.32 -2.96 16.54
N GLU A 277 -5.76 -2.44 17.68
CA GLU A 277 -7.19 -2.32 18.04
C GLU A 277 -7.81 -0.99 17.58
N THR A 278 -6.99 -0.01 17.22
CA THR A 278 -7.41 1.29 16.68
C THR A 278 -6.55 1.65 15.46
N PRO A 279 -6.95 2.66 14.65
CA PRO A 279 -6.11 3.16 13.57
C PRO A 279 -4.73 3.66 14.03
N TRP A 280 -4.56 3.96 15.32
CA TRP A 280 -3.29 4.41 15.91
C TRP A 280 -2.63 3.37 16.83
N GLY A 281 -3.01 2.10 16.71
CA GLY A 281 -2.47 1.01 17.53
C GLY A 281 -3.22 0.82 18.87
N PRO A 282 -2.55 0.43 19.97
CA PRO A 282 -1.14 0.05 20.03
C PRO A 282 -0.85 -1.10 19.05
N TRP A 283 0.26 -1.00 18.33
CA TRP A 283 0.65 -2.01 17.36
C TRP A 283 1.29 -3.23 18.05
N LYS A 284 1.05 -4.41 17.49
CA LYS A 284 1.72 -5.66 17.82
C LYS A 284 2.20 -6.35 16.57
N THR A 285 3.32 -7.06 16.68
CA THR A 285 3.93 -7.79 15.56
C THR A 285 3.21 -9.11 15.33
N VAL A 286 2.75 -9.35 14.10
CA VAL A 286 2.21 -10.64 13.66
C VAL A 286 3.32 -11.46 13.00
N GLN A 287 3.96 -10.88 11.98
CA GLN A 287 5.00 -11.54 11.20
C GLN A 287 6.08 -10.53 10.81
N TYR A 288 7.33 -10.96 10.81
CA TYR A 288 8.50 -10.10 10.59
C TYR A 288 9.63 -10.89 9.92
N LEU A 289 9.54 -11.02 8.60
CA LEU A 289 10.43 -11.80 7.75
C LEU A 289 11.61 -10.96 7.27
N ASN A 290 12.83 -11.48 7.40
CA ASN A 290 14.06 -10.79 7.01
C ASN A 290 14.90 -11.64 6.03
N HIS A 291 15.15 -11.09 4.85
CA HIS A 291 15.95 -11.71 3.81
C HIS A 291 17.36 -12.13 4.25
N GLU A 292 18.04 -11.39 5.12
CA GLU A 292 19.42 -11.68 5.53
C GLU A 292 19.59 -13.01 6.29
N ASN A 293 18.51 -13.56 6.86
CA ASN A 293 18.54 -14.87 7.53
C ASN A 293 17.94 -16.00 6.67
N GLY A 294 17.59 -15.71 5.42
CA GLY A 294 16.96 -16.64 4.48
C GLY A 294 15.43 -16.72 4.58
N ASP A 295 14.80 -16.07 5.57
CA ASP A 295 13.36 -16.08 5.81
C ASP A 295 12.72 -14.80 5.28
N HIS A 296 12.33 -14.81 4.00
CA HIS A 296 11.71 -13.67 3.32
C HIS A 296 10.37 -14.05 2.72
N PHE A 297 9.55 -13.04 2.42
CA PHE A 297 8.27 -13.26 1.74
C PHE A 297 8.49 -13.98 0.41
N GLY A 298 7.82 -15.13 0.24
CA GLY A 298 7.91 -15.94 -0.97
C GLY A 298 9.04 -16.97 -0.99
N ALA A 299 9.89 -17.05 0.05
CA ALA A 299 11.00 -18.01 0.13
C ALA A 299 10.55 -19.47 -0.10
N ALA A 300 9.41 -19.87 0.48
CA ALA A 300 8.85 -21.21 0.34
C ALA A 300 8.44 -21.59 -1.10
N LYS A 301 8.24 -20.60 -1.98
CA LYS A 301 7.88 -20.79 -3.39
C LYS A 301 9.06 -20.52 -4.35
N ASN A 302 10.22 -20.11 -3.84
CA ASN A 302 11.30 -19.51 -4.66
C ASN A 302 10.78 -18.38 -5.56
N LEU A 303 9.81 -17.58 -5.08
CA LEU A 303 9.39 -16.37 -5.78
C LEU A 303 10.57 -15.38 -5.86
N GLU A 304 10.61 -14.53 -6.89
CA GLU A 304 11.72 -13.58 -7.01
C GLU A 304 11.82 -12.66 -5.77
N MET A 305 13.05 -12.30 -5.41
CA MET A 305 13.35 -11.54 -4.21
C MET A 305 13.21 -10.03 -4.44
N THR A 306 12.03 -9.58 -4.87
CA THR A 306 11.80 -8.18 -5.28
C THR A 306 10.52 -7.54 -4.75
N CYS A 307 9.72 -8.27 -3.97
CA CYS A 307 8.47 -7.76 -3.41
C CYS A 307 8.75 -6.55 -2.49
N PHE A 308 7.93 -5.52 -2.65
CA PHE A 308 8.03 -4.29 -1.85
C PHE A 308 6.70 -3.75 -1.34
N TYR A 309 5.56 -4.28 -1.80
CA TYR A 309 4.25 -3.82 -1.38
C TYR A 309 3.27 -4.98 -1.27
N TRP A 310 2.49 -4.98 -0.20
CA TRP A 310 1.45 -5.95 0.11
C TRP A 310 0.23 -5.21 0.61
N SER A 311 -0.96 -5.67 0.23
CA SER A 311 -2.22 -5.12 0.69
C SER A 311 -3.29 -6.21 0.81
N ILE A 312 -4.31 -5.93 1.62
CA ILE A 312 -5.50 -6.78 1.75
C ILE A 312 -6.69 -5.97 1.22
N PRO A 313 -7.17 -6.27 0.01
CA PRO A 313 -8.43 -5.70 -0.46
C PRO A 313 -9.56 -6.16 0.46
N THR A 314 -10.28 -5.22 1.08
CA THR A 314 -11.34 -5.51 2.06
C THR A 314 -12.47 -6.36 1.49
N LYS A 315 -12.69 -6.28 0.16
CA LYS A 315 -13.63 -7.12 -0.59
C LYS A 315 -13.38 -8.62 -0.42
N TRP A 316 -12.12 -9.01 -0.26
CA TRP A 316 -11.69 -10.41 -0.25
C TRP A 316 -11.29 -10.89 1.14
N ILE A 317 -11.87 -10.30 2.19
CA ILE A 317 -11.78 -10.78 3.56
C ILE A 317 -12.99 -11.69 3.84
N SER A 318 -12.72 -12.90 4.33
CA SER A 318 -13.77 -13.82 4.76
C SER A 318 -14.59 -13.24 5.91
N LYS A 319 -15.84 -13.71 6.07
CA LYS A 319 -16.75 -13.22 7.11
C LYS A 319 -16.19 -13.35 8.54
N ASN A 320 -15.41 -14.40 8.82
CA ASN A 320 -14.79 -14.62 10.13
C ASN A 320 -13.47 -13.83 10.31
N GLY A 321 -12.97 -13.20 9.22
CA GLY A 321 -11.75 -12.41 9.20
C GLY A 321 -10.45 -13.22 9.19
N ARG A 322 -10.50 -14.55 9.19
CA ARG A 322 -9.31 -15.40 9.32
C ARG A 322 -8.71 -15.77 7.98
N GLU A 323 -9.53 -15.93 6.95
CA GLU A 323 -9.07 -16.12 5.58
C GLU A 323 -9.21 -14.82 4.76
N PHE A 324 -8.24 -14.52 3.91
CA PHE A 324 -8.32 -13.41 2.95
C PHE A 324 -7.39 -13.63 1.76
N THR A 325 -7.55 -12.83 0.70
CA THR A 325 -6.58 -12.77 -0.40
C THR A 325 -5.69 -11.54 -0.24
N MET A 326 -4.38 -11.77 -0.22
CA MET A 326 -3.37 -10.71 -0.25
C MET A 326 -3.03 -10.38 -1.70
N VAL A 327 -2.97 -9.09 -2.02
CA VAL A 327 -2.40 -8.56 -3.25
C VAL A 327 -0.99 -8.09 -2.96
N PHE A 328 -0.02 -8.44 -3.80
CA PHE A 328 1.36 -8.00 -3.65
C PHE A 328 2.04 -7.73 -4.98
N THR A 329 3.18 -7.06 -4.91
CA THR A 329 3.97 -6.68 -6.07
C THR A 329 5.41 -6.36 -5.68
N GLY A 330 6.27 -6.29 -6.67
CA GLY A 330 7.70 -6.05 -6.54
C GLY A 330 8.26 -5.33 -7.77
N ILE A 331 9.57 -5.13 -7.79
CA ILE A 331 10.25 -4.60 -8.98
C ILE A 331 10.69 -5.73 -9.91
N ASN A 332 10.83 -5.43 -11.19
CA ASN A 332 11.55 -6.31 -12.10
C ASN A 332 13.05 -6.10 -11.89
N SER A 333 13.61 -6.66 -10.83
CA SER A 333 15.07 -6.73 -10.71
C SER A 333 15.54 -7.96 -11.46
N LYS A 334 16.16 -7.76 -12.63
CA LYS A 334 17.28 -8.61 -13.02
C LYS A 334 18.33 -8.35 -11.94
N GLY A 335 18.31 -9.14 -10.86
CA GLY A 335 19.00 -8.83 -9.60
C GLY A 335 20.43 -8.36 -9.84
N ASN A 336 20.93 -7.46 -8.98
CA ASN A 336 22.22 -6.77 -9.15
C ASN A 336 23.47 -7.67 -9.28
N ASP A 337 23.34 -9.02 -9.35
CA ASP A 337 24.44 -9.99 -9.44
C ASP A 337 24.20 -11.22 -10.35
N ALA A 338 23.23 -11.26 -11.29
CA ALA A 338 22.95 -12.47 -12.09
C ALA A 338 23.74 -12.59 -13.43
N PRO A 339 24.44 -13.72 -13.71
CA PRO A 339 24.95 -14.04 -15.05
C PRO A 339 23.85 -14.41 -16.07
N VAL A 340 24.17 -14.27 -17.36
CA VAL A 340 23.27 -13.95 -18.48
C VAL A 340 22.37 -15.09 -19.01
N GLU A 341 22.44 -16.31 -18.49
CA GLU A 341 21.93 -17.48 -19.24
C GLU A 341 20.63 -18.14 -18.76
N ASP A 342 19.99 -17.69 -17.68
CA ASP A 342 18.67 -18.22 -17.28
C ASP A 342 17.64 -17.09 -17.14
N LYS A 343 17.18 -16.60 -18.30
CA LYS A 343 16.22 -15.50 -18.43
C LYS A 343 14.80 -16.05 -18.54
N SER A 344 14.14 -16.32 -17.42
CA SER A 344 12.67 -16.31 -17.39
C SER A 344 12.19 -14.85 -17.33
N SER A 345 11.04 -14.58 -17.94
CA SER A 345 10.38 -13.28 -18.07
C SER A 345 9.71 -12.76 -16.80
N ASP A 346 9.89 -13.43 -15.65
CA ASP A 346 8.79 -13.60 -14.70
C ASP A 346 8.88 -12.74 -13.41
N GLY A 347 9.42 -11.51 -13.43
CA GLY A 347 9.56 -10.68 -12.20
C GLY A 347 8.23 -10.24 -11.53
N ASN A 348 8.22 -10.00 -10.21
CA ASN A 348 7.03 -9.59 -9.40
C ASN A 348 6.45 -8.19 -9.70
N ASP A 349 6.98 -7.53 -10.72
CA ASP A 349 6.41 -6.33 -11.35
C ASP A 349 5.15 -6.76 -12.11
N SER A 350 4.11 -7.08 -11.34
CA SER A 350 2.84 -7.65 -11.79
C SER A 350 1.79 -7.53 -10.69
N TRP A 351 0.53 -7.71 -11.08
CA TRP A 351 -0.57 -8.03 -10.17
C TRP A 351 -0.38 -9.45 -9.67
N ASN A 352 -0.11 -9.63 -8.38
CA ASN A 352 -0.01 -10.94 -7.76
C ASN A 352 -1.04 -11.09 -6.65
N THR A 353 -1.69 -12.25 -6.59
CA THR A 353 -2.61 -12.61 -5.50
C THR A 353 -2.15 -13.88 -4.82
N VAL A 354 -2.40 -14.02 -3.51
CA VAL A 354 -2.22 -15.28 -2.78
C VAL A 354 -3.25 -15.36 -1.66
N ARG A 355 -3.86 -16.53 -1.46
CA ARG A 355 -4.74 -16.74 -0.30
C ARG A 355 -3.92 -16.88 0.97
N CYS A 356 -4.40 -16.26 2.03
CA CYS A 356 -3.77 -16.23 3.33
C CYS A 356 -4.74 -16.70 4.40
N LYS A 357 -4.18 -17.26 5.47
CA LYS A 357 -4.94 -17.65 6.67
C LYS A 357 -4.21 -17.19 7.93
N LEU A 358 -4.94 -16.56 8.83
CA LEU A 358 -4.42 -16.17 10.14
C LEU A 358 -4.45 -17.35 11.11
N VAL A 359 -3.34 -17.53 11.80
CA VAL A 359 -3.23 -18.40 12.97
C VAL A 359 -3.52 -17.53 14.19
N MET A 360 -4.54 -17.88 14.99
CA MET A 360 -5.06 -17.05 16.10
C MET A 360 -4.51 -17.46 17.45
#